data_AF-A0A6N4WPS5-F1
#
_entry.id   AF-A0A6N4WPS5-F1
#
_cell.length_a   1.000
_cell.length_b   1.000
_cell.length_c   1.000
_cell.angle_alpha   90.00
_cell.angle_beta   90.00
_cell.angle_gamma   90.00
#
_symmetry.space_group_name_H-M   'P 1'
#
loop_
_entity.id
_entity.type
_entity.pdbx_description
1 polymer ?
#
loop_
_entity_poly.entity_id
_entity_poly.type
_entity_poly.pdbx_seq_one_letter_code
_entity_poly.pdbx_strand_id
1 'polypeptide(L)'
;MSKSFLSSEGGIGRVKFILSLVVLIALTAGIGYGADYFFTHPEYFHHGTFGTLGIFCAIIGALICSMIGLMQLLKRLRDMGKGAYMTLWMLVPGVNVLFLLYACVAPSKTA
;
A
#
# COMPACT_ATOMS: atom_id res chain seq x y z
N MET A 1 17.85 -13.39 -16.21
CA MET A 1 16.47 -12.98 -16.55
C MET A 1 15.80 -12.49 -15.27
N SER A 2 15.93 -11.20 -14.99
CA SER A 2 15.54 -10.55 -13.75
C SER A 2 14.02 -10.56 -13.63
N LYS A 3 13.45 -11.58 -12.99
CA LYS A 3 12.01 -11.63 -12.70
C LYS A 3 11.70 -10.49 -11.73
N SER A 4 11.29 -9.38 -12.31
CA SER A 4 10.90 -8.17 -11.59
C SER A 4 9.89 -8.55 -10.53
N PHE A 5 10.24 -8.34 -9.25
CA PHE A 5 9.36 -8.56 -8.10
C PHE A 5 8.07 -7.70 -8.19
N LEU A 6 8.06 -6.72 -9.10
CA LEU A 6 6.94 -5.84 -9.41
C LEU A 6 6.20 -6.21 -10.71
N SER A 7 6.63 -7.24 -11.45
CA SER A 7 5.94 -7.64 -12.69
C SER A 7 4.61 -8.31 -12.37
N SER A 8 3.56 -7.70 -12.93
CA SER A 8 2.15 -8.03 -12.77
C SER A 8 1.62 -8.81 -13.98
N GLU A 9 2.38 -9.78 -14.49
CA GLU A 9 1.95 -10.63 -15.63
C GLU A 9 1.44 -12.02 -15.20
N GLY A 10 1.19 -12.24 -13.92
CA GLY A 10 0.56 -13.46 -13.39
C GLY A 10 -0.18 -13.21 -12.09
N GLY A 11 -1.02 -14.16 -11.67
CA GLY A 11 -1.78 -14.07 -10.43
C GLY A 11 -0.88 -13.82 -9.21
N ILE A 12 -1.35 -12.98 -8.29
CA ILE A 12 -0.67 -12.67 -7.04
C ILE A 12 -0.99 -13.77 -6.02
N GLY A 13 0.00 -14.64 -5.78
CA GLY A 13 -0.04 -15.61 -4.68
C GLY A 13 -0.01 -14.92 -3.30
N ARG A 14 -0.50 -15.61 -2.27
CA ARG A 14 -0.64 -15.10 -0.89
C ARG A 14 0.64 -14.48 -0.33
N VAL A 15 1.78 -15.15 -0.48
CA VAL A 15 3.07 -14.70 0.07
C VAL A 15 3.56 -13.41 -0.60
N LYS A 16 3.39 -13.31 -1.93
CA LYS A 16 3.75 -12.09 -2.67
C LYS A 16 2.87 -10.90 -2.29
N PHE A 17 1.58 -11.14 -2.07
CA PHE A 17 0.65 -10.11 -1.60
C PHE A 17 1.06 -9.58 -0.22
N ILE A 18 1.31 -10.47 0.74
CA ILE A 18 1.73 -10.09 2.10
C ILE A 18 3.04 -9.32 2.07
N LEU A 19 4.05 -9.81 1.34
CA LEU A 19 5.34 -9.13 1.22
C LEU A 19 5.16 -7.72 0.65
N SER A 20 4.37 -7.58 -0.41
CA SER A 20 4.14 -6.27 -1.00
C SER A 20 3.37 -5.34 -0.05
N LEU A 21 2.46 -5.86 0.76
CA LEU A 21 1.79 -5.06 1.79
C LEU A 21 2.77 -4.53 2.83
N VAL A 22 3.66 -5.39 3.33
CA VAL A 22 4.70 -5.01 4.29
C VAL A 22 5.61 -3.94 3.71
N VAL A 23 6.02 -4.09 2.45
CA VAL A 23 6.84 -3.10 1.75
C VAL A 23 6.10 -1.75 1.61
N LEU A 24 4.81 -1.76 1.26
CA LEU A 24 4.02 -0.52 1.15
C LEU A 24 3.85 0.19 2.50
N ILE A 25 3.66 -0.56 3.58
CA ILE A 25 3.59 -0.01 4.94
C ILE A 25 4.94 0.60 5.32
N ALA A 26 6.05 -0.13 5.10
CA ALA A 26 7.39 0.34 5.39
C ALA A 26 7.74 1.60 4.57
N LEU A 27 7.37 1.66 3.30
CA LEU A 27 7.55 2.84 2.46
C LEU A 27 6.75 4.03 2.97
N THR A 28 5.49 3.83 3.34
CA THR A 28 4.65 4.90 3.90
C THR A 28 5.25 5.46 5.18
N ALA A 29 5.67 4.58 6.09
CA ALA A 29 6.32 4.97 7.35
C ALA A 29 7.66 5.67 7.10
N GLY A 30 8.47 5.17 6.17
CA GLY A 30 9.76 5.76 5.80
C GLY A 30 9.62 7.14 5.17
N ILE A 31 8.66 7.34 4.27
CA ILE A 31 8.35 8.65 3.69
C ILE A 31 7.87 9.61 4.78
N GLY A 32 6.97 9.15 5.66
CA GLY A 32 6.47 9.97 6.76
C GLY A 32 7.57 10.40 7.72
N TYR A 33 8.38 9.45 8.20
CA TYR A 33 9.50 9.75 9.09
C TYR A 33 10.55 10.64 8.42
N GLY A 34 10.93 10.33 7.17
CA GLY A 34 11.91 11.13 6.43
C GLY A 34 11.43 12.55 6.15
N ALA A 35 10.16 12.72 5.79
CA ALA A 35 9.57 14.03 5.56
C ALA A 35 9.52 14.84 6.86
N ASP A 36 9.00 14.26 7.95
CA ASP A 36 8.96 14.95 9.24
C ASP A 36 10.36 15.33 9.73
N TYR A 37 11.31 14.40 9.64
CA TYR A 37 12.70 14.67 10.01
C TYR A 37 13.30 15.81 9.19
N PHE A 38 13.09 15.83 7.86
CA PHE A 38 13.64 16.87 7.00
C PHE A 38 13.02 18.25 7.26
N PHE A 39 11.70 18.34 7.42
CA PHE A 39 11.00 19.63 7.52
C PHE A 39 10.94 20.20 8.94
N THR A 40 11.19 19.38 9.97
CA THR A 40 11.19 19.80 11.37
C THR A 40 12.60 20.20 11.86
N HIS A 41 13.67 19.80 11.17
CA HIS A 41 15.04 20.17 11.53
C HIS A 41 15.54 21.36 10.69
N PRO A 42 15.84 22.51 11.34
CA PRO A 42 16.22 23.74 10.65
C PRO A 42 17.58 23.66 9.93
N GLU A 43 18.42 22.69 10.26
CA GLU A 43 19.68 22.43 9.54
C GLU A 43 19.49 21.81 8.16
N TYR A 44 18.37 21.12 7.92
CA TYR A 44 18.07 20.50 6.62
C TYR A 44 17.10 21.34 5.78
N PHE A 45 16.17 22.06 6.42
CA PHE A 45 15.25 22.96 5.75
C PHE A 45 15.62 24.43 6.02
N HIS A 46 16.26 25.06 5.02
CA HIS A 46 16.76 26.44 5.08
C HIS A 46 15.70 27.52 5.36
N HIS A 47 14.41 27.16 5.42
CA HIS A 47 13.29 28.08 5.68
C HIS A 47 12.77 28.00 7.12
N GLY A 48 13.49 27.31 8.03
CA GLY A 48 13.06 27.11 9.42
C GLY A 48 12.20 25.87 9.61
N THR A 49 11.52 25.72 10.74
CA THR A 49 10.69 24.53 11.03
C THR A 49 9.33 24.62 10.34
N PHE A 50 9.03 23.71 9.41
CA PHE A 50 7.78 23.66 8.64
C PHE A 50 7.14 22.26 8.68
N GLY A 51 6.80 21.79 9.88
CA GLY A 51 6.22 20.45 10.09
C GLY A 51 4.94 20.17 9.30
N THR A 52 4.15 21.19 8.96
CA THR A 52 2.94 21.03 8.12
C THR A 52 3.25 20.52 6.71
N LEU A 53 4.40 20.90 6.14
CA LEU A 53 4.84 20.41 4.83
C LEU A 53 5.28 18.94 4.91
N GLY A 54 5.90 18.53 6.02
CA GLY A 54 6.21 17.13 6.29
C GLY A 54 4.96 16.26 6.39
N ILE A 55 3.93 16.72 7.10
CA ILE A 55 2.63 16.05 7.19
C ILE A 55 1.99 15.92 5.79
N PHE A 56 2.05 16.97 4.96
CA PHE A 56 1.52 16.93 3.60
C PHE A 56 2.22 15.87 2.73
N CYS A 57 3.55 15.81 2.77
CA CYS A 57 4.32 14.78 2.07
C CYS A 57 3.98 13.37 2.56
N ALA A 58 3.80 13.19 3.87
CA ALA A 58 3.38 11.92 4.46
C ALA A 58 1.99 11.49 3.95
N ILE A 59 1.03 12.43 3.87
CA ILE A 59 -0.32 12.17 3.34
C ILE A 59 -0.25 11.75 1.87
N ILE A 60 0.51 12.47 1.04
CA ILE A 60 0.68 12.10 -0.39
C ILE A 60 1.31 10.70 -0.52
N GLY A 61 2.37 10.42 0.24
CA GLY A 61 3.03 9.13 0.24
C GLY A 61 2.08 7.99 0.62
N ALA A 62 1.29 8.19 1.68
CA ALA A 62 0.27 7.26 2.12
C ALA A 62 -0.83 7.07 1.06
N LEU A 63 -1.27 8.14 0.41
CA LEU A 63 -2.29 8.08 -0.64
C LEU A 63 -1.81 7.22 -1.82
N ILE A 64 -0.59 7.47 -2.33
CA ILE A 64 0.00 6.69 -3.42
C ILE A 64 0.14 5.21 -3.03
N CYS A 65 0.69 4.93 -1.83
CA CYS A 65 0.83 3.56 -1.35
C CYS A 65 -0.52 2.86 -1.19
N SER A 66 -1.55 3.58 -0.74
CA SER A 66 -2.91 3.05 -0.62
C SER A 66 -3.49 2.68 -1.98
N MET A 67 -3.32 3.52 -3.01
CA MET A 67 -3.79 3.23 -4.38
C MET A 67 -3.09 1.98 -4.96
N ILE A 68 -1.77 1.86 -4.73
CA ILE A 68 -1.02 0.67 -5.14
C ILE A 68 -1.53 -0.58 -4.41
N GLY A 69 -1.74 -0.49 -3.10
CA GLY A 69 -2.30 -1.58 -2.29
C GLY A 69 -3.69 -2.01 -2.75
N LEU A 70 -4.56 -1.05 -3.07
CA LEU A 70 -5.90 -1.33 -3.62
C LEU A 70 -5.81 -2.08 -4.96
N MET A 71 -4.93 -1.65 -5.88
CA MET A 71 -4.72 -2.36 -7.15
C MET A 71 -4.26 -3.81 -6.95
N GLN A 72 -3.40 -4.06 -5.96
CA GLN A 72 -2.96 -5.41 -5.63
C GLN A 72 -4.07 -6.25 -4.98
N LEU A 73 -4.88 -5.64 -4.12
CA LEU A 73 -6.04 -6.30 -3.51
C LEU A 73 -7.07 -6.71 -4.58
N LEU A 74 -7.35 -5.83 -5.55
CA LEU A 74 -8.23 -6.13 -6.69
C LEU A 74 -7.72 -7.30 -7.52
N LYS A 75 -6.41 -7.37 -7.79
CA LYS A 75 -5.79 -8.50 -8.49
C LYS A 75 -5.93 -9.79 -7.68
N ARG A 76 -5.63 -9.74 -6.37
CA ARG A 76 -5.74 -10.88 -5.47
C ARG A 76 -7.18 -11.40 -5.33
N LEU A 77 -8.19 -10.52 -5.26
CA LEU A 77 -9.60 -10.89 -5.24
C LEU A 77 -10.05 -11.56 -6.54
N ARG A 78 -9.55 -11.07 -7.68
CA ARG A 78 -9.77 -11.68 -9.00
C ARG A 78 -9.18 -13.09 -9.08
N ASP A 79 -7.96 -13.28 -8.55
CA ASP A 79 -7.31 -14.60 -8.50
C ASP A 79 -8.03 -15.59 -7.58
N MET A 80 -8.81 -15.12 -6.61
CA MET A 80 -9.69 -15.98 -5.79
C MET A 80 -10.97 -16.39 -6.53
N GLY A 81 -11.21 -15.90 -7.75
CA GLY A 81 -12.42 -16.15 -8.52
C GLY A 81 -13.68 -15.60 -7.86
N LYS A 82 -13.53 -14.56 -7.02
CA LYS A 82 -14.65 -13.81 -6.43
C LYS A 82 -15.02 -12.66 -7.37
N GLY A 83 -16.32 -12.50 -7.64
CA GLY A 83 -16.81 -11.52 -8.59
C GLY A 83 -16.52 -10.08 -8.15
N ALA A 84 -16.40 -9.19 -9.14
CA ALA A 84 -16.09 -7.78 -8.99
C ALA A 84 -17.06 -7.01 -8.08
N TYR A 85 -18.24 -7.56 -7.75
CA TYR A 85 -19.16 -6.96 -6.78
C TYR A 85 -18.56 -6.84 -5.36
N MET A 86 -17.55 -7.65 -4.99
CA MET A 86 -16.85 -7.47 -3.71
C MET A 86 -15.94 -6.24 -3.69
N THR A 87 -15.57 -5.69 -4.85
CA THR A 87 -14.76 -4.46 -4.92
C THR A 87 -15.60 -3.21 -4.64
N LEU A 88 -16.92 -3.31 -4.67
CA LEU A 88 -17.84 -2.24 -4.28
C LEU A 88 -17.72 -1.91 -2.79
N TRP A 89 -17.39 -2.92 -1.97
CA TRP A 89 -17.07 -2.75 -0.56
C TRP A 89 -15.71 -2.07 -0.33
N MET A 90 -14.86 -1.96 -1.37
CA MET A 90 -13.60 -1.21 -1.27
C MET A 90 -13.78 0.31 -1.22
N LEU A 91 -15.02 0.79 -1.46
CA LEU A 91 -15.38 2.20 -1.43
C LEU A 91 -15.53 2.74 0.00
N VAL A 92 -15.68 1.85 0.98
CA VAL A 92 -15.82 2.20 2.39
C VAL A 92 -14.47 1.97 3.09
N PRO A 93 -13.73 3.02 3.47
CA PRO A 93 -12.35 2.89 3.97
C PRO A 93 -12.18 1.92 5.13
N GLY A 94 -13.15 1.88 6.06
CA GLY A 94 -13.11 0.96 7.21
C GLY A 94 -13.28 -0.52 6.82
N VAL A 95 -14.03 -0.80 5.76
CA VAL A 95 -14.26 -2.17 5.27
C VAL A 95 -13.03 -2.70 4.53
N ASN A 96 -12.19 -1.82 3.99
CA ASN A 96 -10.95 -2.17 3.28
C ASN A 96 -9.97 -2.93 4.16
N VAL A 97 -9.88 -2.58 5.45
CA VAL A 97 -8.99 -3.25 6.40
C VAL A 97 -9.42 -4.70 6.62
N LEU A 98 -10.73 -4.93 6.79
CA LEU A 98 -11.28 -6.28 6.94
C LEU A 98 -11.09 -7.11 5.67
N PHE A 99 -11.30 -6.50 4.50
CA PHE A 99 -11.03 -7.15 3.21
C PHE A 99 -9.55 -7.49 3.00
N LEU A 100 -8.66 -6.62 3.48
CA LEU A 100 -7.22 -6.85 3.48
C LEU A 100 -6.84 -8.06 4.32
N LEU A 101 -7.32 -8.10 5.57
CA LEU A 101 -7.09 -9.23 6.46
C LEU A 101 -7.65 -10.53 5.88
N TYR A 102 -8.86 -10.48 5.31
CA TYR A 102 -9.46 -11.60 4.62
C TYR A 102 -8.60 -12.08 3.44
N ALA A 103 -8.12 -11.18 2.59
CA ALA A 103 -7.30 -11.53 1.43
C ALA A 103 -5.92 -12.10 1.81
N CYS A 104 -5.40 -11.76 2.99
CA CYS A 104 -4.20 -12.35 3.56
C CYS A 104 -4.39 -13.80 4.00
N VAL A 105 -5.59 -14.17 4.48
CA VAL A 105 -5.88 -15.51 5.03
C VAL A 105 -6.48 -16.44 3.98
N ALA A 106 -7.33 -15.91 3.09
CA ALA A 106 -8.09 -16.72 2.14
C ALA A 106 -7.20 -17.43 1.09
N PRO A 107 -7.37 -18.74 0.91
CA PRO A 107 -6.67 -19.49 -0.14
C PRO A 107 -7.18 -19.05 -1.53
N SER A 108 -6.28 -19.00 -2.53
CA SER A 108 -6.73 -18.84 -3.92
C SER A 108 -7.07 -20.18 -4.53
N LYS A 109 -7.99 -20.18 -5.50
CA LYS A 109 -8.42 -21.36 -6.24
C LYS A 109 -7.31 -22.04 -7.05
N THR A 110 -6.12 -21.43 -7.13
CA THR A 110 -4.94 -21.93 -7.86
C THR A 110 -3.81 -22.36 -6.91
N ALA A 111 -4.14 -22.70 -5.67
CA ALA A 111 -3.20 -23.35 -4.74
C ALA A 111 -3.23 -24.86 -4.92
#